data_AF-A0A183C4I5-F1
#
_entry.id   AF-A0A183C4I5-F1
#
_cell.length_a   1.000
_cell.length_b   1.000
_cell.length_c   1.000
_cell.angle_alpha   90.00
_cell.angle_beta   90.00
_cell.angle_gamma   90.00
#
_symmetry.space_group_name_H-M   'P 1'
#
loop_
_entity.id
_entity.type
_entity.pdbx_description
1 polymer ?
#
loop_
_entity_poly.entity_id
_entity_poly.type
_entity_poly.pdbx_seq_one_letter_code
_entity_poly.pdbx_strand_id
1 'polypeptide(L)'
;MREIDIGCAFCRKQASALCNARDRFADKGVRVVGVVHEQLGVDQFRPFLSCAEAIYWDEEKRFFGPSQRWLPLWMGFLRLSTYVNYYKTSKAGFDGNKEGEGRLLGGVYLVNGDKMLFAHLEQEWGDEANMNKLLDAVAKI
;
A
#
# COMPACT_ATOMS: atom_id res chain seq x y z
N MET A 1 -6.23 -23.63 10.96
CA MET A 1 -5.41 -22.41 11.18
C MET A 1 -5.06 -21.88 9.81
N ARG A 2 -5.89 -20.99 9.24
CA ARG A 2 -5.67 -20.45 7.87
C ARG A 2 -5.52 -18.95 8.02
N GLU A 3 -4.26 -18.53 8.12
CA GLU A 3 -3.85 -17.13 8.09
C GLU A 3 -3.81 -16.66 6.63
N ILE A 4 -4.33 -15.47 6.38
CA ILE A 4 -5.07 -15.12 5.16
C ILE A 4 -5.10 -13.56 5.07
N ASP A 5 -4.60 -12.93 3.99
CA ASP A 5 -4.66 -11.53 3.50
C ASP A 5 -3.62 -11.14 2.37
N ILE A 6 -3.94 -11.19 1.05
CA ILE A 6 -3.25 -10.40 -0.04
C ILE A 6 -4.22 -9.41 -0.69
N GLY A 7 -5.39 -9.25 -0.07
CA GLY A 7 -6.42 -8.35 -0.52
C GLY A 7 -6.74 -7.34 0.56
N CYS A 8 -5.75 -6.92 1.36
CA CYS A 8 -5.97 -6.04 2.49
C CYS A 8 -6.76 -4.84 1.97
N ALA A 9 -7.94 -4.65 2.54
CA ALA A 9 -8.86 -3.63 2.05
C ALA A 9 -8.19 -2.25 2.05
N PHE A 10 -7.24 -2.05 2.99
CA PHE A 10 -6.37 -0.88 3.08
C PHE A 10 -5.42 -0.75 1.88
N CYS A 11 -4.70 -1.81 1.51
CA CYS A 11 -3.80 -1.77 0.35
C CYS A 11 -4.56 -1.47 -0.95
N ARG A 12 -5.75 -2.05 -1.14
CA ARG A 12 -6.61 -1.78 -2.30
C ARG A 12 -7.08 -0.33 -2.34
N LYS A 13 -7.50 0.21 -1.20
CA LYS A 13 -7.91 1.60 -1.06
C LYS A 13 -6.75 2.56 -1.36
N GLN A 14 -5.57 2.31 -0.80
CA GLN A 14 -4.37 3.12 -1.04
C GLN A 14 -3.93 3.08 -2.51
N ALA A 15 -3.93 1.90 -3.13
CA ALA A 15 -3.64 1.73 -4.55
C ALA A 15 -4.61 2.53 -5.43
N SER A 16 -5.91 2.43 -5.15
CA SER A 16 -6.92 3.21 -5.87
C SER A 16 -6.75 4.71 -5.65
N ALA A 17 -6.41 5.16 -4.45
CA ALA A 17 -6.14 6.57 -4.15
C ALA A 17 -4.94 7.11 -4.95
N LEU A 18 -3.87 6.32 -5.09
CA LEU A 18 -2.73 6.66 -5.95
C LEU A 18 -3.16 6.77 -7.41
N CYS A 19 -3.94 5.82 -7.92
CA CYS A 19 -4.39 5.85 -9.30
C CYS A 19 -5.40 6.95 -9.62
N ASN A 20 -6.21 7.37 -8.65
CA ASN A 20 -7.06 8.55 -8.80
C ASN A 20 -6.25 9.85 -8.91
N ALA A 21 -5.03 9.89 -8.37
CA ALA A 21 -4.12 11.03 -8.45
C ALA A 21 -3.08 10.90 -9.59
N ARG A 22 -3.21 9.91 -10.48
CA ARG A 22 -2.19 9.58 -11.51
C ARG A 22 -1.79 10.76 -12.39
N ASP A 23 -2.74 11.63 -12.74
CA ASP A 23 -2.48 12.74 -13.66
C ASP A 23 -1.48 13.73 -13.04
N ARG A 24 -1.54 13.92 -11.72
CA ARG A 24 -0.58 14.76 -10.97
C ARG A 24 0.83 14.20 -10.99
N PHE A 25 0.96 12.88 -11.00
CA PHE A 25 2.27 12.21 -11.12
C PHE A 25 2.78 12.30 -12.55
N ALA A 26 1.90 12.05 -13.53
CA ALA A 26 2.23 12.11 -14.95
C ALA A 26 2.68 13.51 -15.41
N ASP A 27 2.03 14.58 -14.91
CA ASP A 27 2.41 15.98 -15.18
C ASP A 27 3.87 16.30 -14.78
N LYS A 28 4.40 15.55 -13.80
CA LYS A 28 5.77 15.67 -13.29
C LYS A 28 6.71 14.58 -13.81
N GLY A 29 6.25 13.73 -14.73
CA GLY A 29 7.01 12.59 -15.25
C GLY A 29 7.28 11.49 -14.21
N VAL A 30 6.51 11.47 -13.12
CA VAL A 30 6.63 10.45 -12.06
C VAL A 30 5.83 9.21 -12.46
N ARG A 31 6.49 8.06 -12.47
CA ARG A 31 5.87 6.76 -12.76
C ARG A 31 5.45 6.06 -11.49
N VAL A 32 4.30 5.39 -11.53
CA VAL A 32 3.80 4.55 -10.44
C VAL A 32 4.17 3.11 -10.73
N VAL A 33 4.73 2.42 -9.74
CA VAL A 33 5.05 0.98 -9.79
C VAL A 33 4.52 0.31 -8.53
N GLY A 34 4.03 -0.92 -8.67
CA GLY A 34 3.68 -1.77 -7.55
C GLY A 34 4.84 -2.68 -7.17
N VAL A 35 5.03 -2.95 -5.89
CA VAL A 35 5.95 -3.99 -5.41
C VAL A 35 5.18 -4.89 -4.46
N VAL A 36 5.20 -6.19 -4.72
CA VAL A 36 4.50 -7.22 -3.93
C VAL A 36 5.50 -8.25 -3.46
N HIS A 37 5.33 -8.76 -2.23
CA HIS A 37 6.16 -9.85 -1.71
C HIS A 37 5.61 -11.24 -2.02
N GLU A 38 4.33 -11.33 -2.37
CA GLU A 38 3.64 -12.56 -2.73
C GLU A 38 3.03 -12.48 -4.12
N GLN A 39 3.03 -13.61 -4.84
CA GLN A 39 2.39 -13.73 -6.16
C GLN A 39 0.91 -14.07 -6.07
N LEU A 40 0.49 -14.74 -5.00
CA LEU A 40 -0.91 -15.11 -4.78
C LEU A 40 -1.75 -13.82 -4.66
N GLY A 41 -2.93 -13.75 -5.26
CA GLY A 41 -3.82 -12.58 -5.14
C GLY A 41 -3.41 -11.33 -5.94
N VAL A 42 -2.26 -11.32 -6.63
CA VAL A 42 -1.83 -10.18 -7.48
C VAL A 42 -2.84 -9.86 -8.57
N ASP A 43 -3.43 -10.87 -9.20
CA ASP A 43 -4.46 -10.69 -10.23
C ASP A 43 -5.70 -9.95 -9.72
N GLN A 44 -6.03 -10.12 -8.43
CA GLN A 44 -7.16 -9.43 -7.80
C GLN A 44 -6.80 -8.03 -7.32
N PHE A 45 -5.52 -7.77 -7.05
CA PHE A 45 -5.00 -6.46 -6.67
C PHE A 45 -4.80 -5.54 -7.89
N ARG A 46 -4.41 -6.12 -9.03
CA ARG A 46 -4.09 -5.40 -10.27
C ARG A 46 -5.15 -4.38 -10.73
N PRO A 47 -6.47 -4.63 -10.63
CA PRO A 47 -7.48 -3.63 -10.99
C PRO A 47 -7.43 -2.35 -10.12
N PHE A 48 -7.02 -2.47 -8.86
CA PHE A 48 -6.93 -1.34 -7.93
C PHE A 48 -5.68 -0.48 -8.16
N LEU A 49 -4.61 -1.08 -8.68
CA LEU A 49 -3.38 -0.39 -9.09
C LEU A 49 -3.27 -0.29 -10.61
N SER A 50 -4.36 0.05 -11.29
CA SER A 50 -4.45 0.09 -12.76
C SER A 50 -3.56 1.16 -13.43
N CYS A 51 -3.14 2.17 -12.68
CA CYS A 51 -2.23 3.22 -13.13
C CYS A 51 -0.74 2.84 -13.06
N ALA A 52 -0.39 1.70 -12.44
CA ALA A 52 1.01 1.29 -12.35
C ALA A 52 1.50 0.75 -13.68
N GLU A 53 2.72 1.14 -14.06
CA GLU A 53 3.39 0.65 -15.28
C GLU A 53 3.77 -0.82 -15.16
N ALA A 54 4.21 -1.22 -13.96
CA ALA A 54 4.60 -2.58 -13.65
C ALA A 54 4.31 -2.91 -12.19
N ILE A 55 4.08 -4.20 -11.92
CA ILE A 55 4.06 -4.77 -10.59
C ILE A 55 5.25 -5.71 -10.49
N TYR A 56 6.20 -5.39 -9.62
CA TYR A 56 7.39 -6.19 -9.37
C TYR A 56 7.17 -7.12 -8.20
N TRP A 57 7.74 -8.31 -8.31
CA TRP A 57 7.76 -9.27 -7.23
C TRP A 57 9.09 -9.21 -6.49
N ASP A 58 9.03 -8.88 -5.20
CA ASP A 58 10.17 -8.79 -4.28
C ASP A 58 10.13 -9.96 -3.31
N GLU A 59 10.64 -11.10 -3.77
CA GLU A 59 10.70 -12.34 -2.97
C GLU A 59 11.50 -12.16 -1.67
N GLU A 60 12.56 -11.37 -1.73
CA GLU A 60 13.44 -11.11 -0.59
C GLU A 60 12.91 -10.05 0.38
N LYS A 61 11.77 -9.41 0.07
CA LYS A 61 11.11 -8.39 0.90
C LYS A 61 12.01 -7.20 1.24
N ARG A 62 12.98 -6.88 0.37
CA ARG A 62 13.94 -5.78 0.60
C ARG A 62 13.24 -4.43 0.66
N PHE A 63 12.19 -4.22 -0.13
CA PHE A 63 11.40 -2.98 -0.13
C PHE A 63 10.52 -2.80 1.12
N PHE A 64 10.38 -3.84 1.94
CA PHE A 64 9.62 -3.80 3.19
C PHE A 64 10.47 -3.36 4.39
N GLY A 65 11.78 -3.14 4.15
CA GLY A 65 12.76 -2.63 5.10
C GLY A 65 13.74 -3.69 5.59
N PRO A 66 14.93 -3.29 6.10
CA PRO A 66 15.92 -4.23 6.65
C PRO A 66 15.37 -4.99 7.86
N SER A 67 14.47 -4.35 8.61
CA SER A 67 13.67 -4.98 9.66
C SER A 67 12.23 -5.04 9.18
N GLN A 68 11.78 -6.24 8.82
CA GLN A 68 10.40 -6.47 8.41
C GLN A 68 9.45 -6.11 9.55
N ARG A 69 8.45 -5.27 9.26
CA ARG A 69 7.46 -4.79 10.24
C ARG A 69 6.27 -5.72 10.22
N TRP A 70 6.29 -6.69 11.12
CA TRP A 70 5.20 -7.65 11.29
C TRP A 70 4.26 -7.18 12.39
N LEU A 71 2.99 -6.98 12.05
CA LEU A 71 1.94 -6.72 13.03
C LEU A 71 1.23 -8.05 13.37
N PRO A 72 1.39 -8.57 14.60
CA PRO A 72 0.66 -9.75 15.04
C PRO A 72 -0.84 -9.49 15.02
N LEU A 73 -1.63 -10.48 14.61
CA LEU A 73 -3.08 -10.36 14.47
C LEU A 73 -3.74 -9.82 15.75
N TRP A 74 -3.32 -10.35 16.91
CA TRP A 74 -3.84 -9.94 18.22
C TRP A 74 -3.57 -8.46 18.53
N MET A 75 -2.43 -7.91 18.12
CA MET A 75 -2.13 -6.48 18.31
C MET A 75 -2.95 -5.59 17.38
N GLY A 76 -3.23 -6.06 16.16
CA GLY A 76 -4.08 -5.33 15.23
C GLY A 76 -5.55 -5.27 15.67
N PHE A 77 -6.09 -6.37 16.22
CA PHE A 77 -7.46 -6.38 16.76
C PHE A 77 -7.64 -5.59 18.05
N LEU A 78 -6.56 -5.26 18.79
CA LEU A 78 -6.68 -4.46 20.01
C LEU A 78 -6.77 -2.94 19.74
N ARG A 79 -6.60 -2.51 18.48
CA ARG A 79 -6.51 -1.09 18.13
C ARG A 79 -7.83 -0.55 17.60
N LEU A 80 -8.37 0.48 18.26
CA LEU A 80 -9.57 1.20 17.78
C LEU A 80 -9.39 1.80 16.37
N SER A 81 -8.17 2.24 16.03
CA SER A 81 -7.84 2.80 14.71
C SER A 81 -8.14 1.81 13.58
N THR A 82 -7.78 0.55 13.75
CA THR A 82 -8.05 -0.54 12.80
C THR A 82 -9.54 -0.69 12.53
N TYR A 83 -10.40 -0.67 13.55
CA TYR A 83 -11.85 -0.78 13.36
C TYR A 83 -12.45 0.41 12.64
N VAL A 84 -12.04 1.63 12.99
CA VAL A 84 -12.52 2.86 12.32
C VAL A 84 -12.10 2.88 10.85
N ASN A 85 -10.85 2.53 10.58
CA ASN A 85 -10.33 2.49 9.21
C ASN A 85 -11.00 1.37 8.40
N TYR A 86 -11.19 0.19 9.01
CA TYR A 86 -11.90 -0.92 8.36
C TYR A 86 -13.32 -0.54 8.00
N TYR A 87 -14.06 0.11 8.90
CA TYR A 87 -15.42 0.59 8.64
C TYR A 87 -15.45 1.58 7.46
N LYS A 88 -14.53 2.55 7.41
CA LYS A 88 -14.42 3.50 6.29
C LYS A 88 -14.14 2.80 4.96
N THR A 89 -13.26 1.79 5.00
CA THR A 89 -12.80 1.06 3.82
C THR A 89 -13.88 0.14 3.27
N SER A 90 -14.56 -0.59 4.14
CA SER A 90 -15.74 -1.39 3.80
C SER A 90 -16.87 -0.53 3.24
N LYS A 91 -17.15 0.63 3.84
CA LYS A 91 -18.13 1.60 3.31
C LYS A 91 -17.74 2.15 1.93
N ALA A 92 -16.45 2.25 1.64
CA ALA A 92 -15.94 2.66 0.34
C ALA A 92 -15.94 1.53 -0.72
N GLY A 93 -16.50 0.36 -0.39
CA GLY A 93 -16.66 -0.77 -1.33
C GLY A 93 -15.40 -1.61 -1.55
N PHE A 94 -14.35 -1.37 -0.77
CA PHE A 94 -13.16 -2.21 -0.77
C PHE A 94 -13.40 -3.37 0.19
N ASP A 95 -13.90 -4.48 -0.34
CA ASP A 95 -14.05 -5.70 0.44
C ASP A 95 -12.70 -6.44 0.52
N GLY A 96 -12.35 -6.86 1.73
CA GLY A 96 -11.10 -7.55 2.00
C GLY A 96 -11.21 -8.99 1.54
N ASN A 97 -10.30 -9.43 0.65
CA ASN A 97 -10.29 -10.84 0.30
C ASN A 97 -9.63 -11.64 1.41
N LYS A 98 -10.37 -12.63 1.90
CA LYS A 98 -9.95 -13.48 3.00
C LYS A 98 -8.93 -14.52 2.54
N GLU A 99 -7.88 -14.20 1.75
CA GLU A 99 -6.78 -15.14 1.46
C GLU A 99 -5.41 -14.44 1.21
N GLY A 100 -4.29 -14.83 1.89
CA GLY A 100 -2.88 -14.30 1.75
C GLY A 100 -2.04 -13.91 3.03
N GLU A 101 -0.97 -13.08 2.96
CA GLU A 101 -0.21 -12.54 4.12
C GLU A 101 -0.17 -10.99 4.24
N GLY A 102 -0.96 -10.44 5.16
CA GLY A 102 -1.16 -8.99 5.38
C GLY A 102 -0.68 -8.47 6.73
N ARG A 103 0.06 -9.29 7.49
CA ARG A 103 0.74 -8.84 8.71
C ARG A 103 1.97 -8.01 8.41
N LEU A 104 2.56 -8.20 7.23
CA LEU A 104 3.72 -7.44 6.78
C LEU A 104 3.26 -6.05 6.33
N LEU A 105 3.67 -5.03 7.08
CA LEU A 105 3.30 -3.65 6.81
C LEU A 105 4.04 -3.09 5.59
N GLY A 106 3.29 -2.42 4.72
CA GLY A 106 3.79 -1.86 3.49
C GLY A 106 4.41 -0.47 3.65
N GLY A 107 4.50 0.23 2.53
CA GLY A 107 4.92 1.61 2.47
C GLY A 107 4.79 2.21 1.07
N VAL A 108 4.82 3.54 1.02
CA VAL A 108 4.83 4.32 -0.21
C VAL A 108 6.13 5.12 -0.25
N TYR A 109 6.85 5.02 -1.36
CA TYR A 109 8.11 5.71 -1.56
C TYR A 109 8.05 6.57 -2.82
N LEU A 110 8.64 7.77 -2.74
CA LEU A 110 8.91 8.63 -3.88
C LEU A 110 10.43 8.74 -4.03
N VAL A 111 10.92 8.21 -5.13
CA VAL A 111 12.36 8.16 -5.45
C VAL A 111 12.59 8.97 -6.72
N ASN A 112 13.55 9.90 -6.67
CA ASN A 112 14.00 10.68 -7.81
C ASN A 112 15.52 10.50 -7.96
N GLY A 113 15.93 9.70 -8.96
CA GLY A 113 17.32 9.27 -9.10
C GLY A 113 17.78 8.54 -7.84
N ASP A 114 18.87 9.02 -7.24
CA ASP A 114 19.43 8.46 -6.00
C ASP A 114 18.83 9.06 -4.72
N LYS A 115 17.86 9.97 -4.83
CA LYS A 115 17.28 10.67 -3.68
C LYS A 115 15.88 10.15 -3.36
N MET A 116 15.69 9.74 -2.10
CA MET A 116 14.38 9.47 -1.54
C MET A 116 13.74 10.78 -1.09
N LEU A 117 12.71 11.24 -1.80
CA LEU A 117 12.04 12.52 -1.54
C LEU A 117 10.88 12.39 -0.56
N PHE A 118 10.25 11.21 -0.53
CA PHE A 118 9.19 10.89 0.40
C PHE A 118 9.23 9.40 0.72
N ALA A 119 9.03 9.06 1.98
CA ALA A 119 8.82 7.70 2.42
C ALA A 119 7.75 7.71 3.51
N HIS A 120 6.72 6.91 3.29
CA HIS A 120 5.72 6.62 4.29
C HIS A 120 5.73 5.13 4.54
N LEU A 121 6.13 4.75 5.75
CA LEU A 121 6.17 3.40 6.23
C LEU A 121 4.95 3.18 7.12
N GLU A 122 4.04 2.30 6.72
CA GLU A 122 2.85 1.98 7.53
C GLU A 122 3.28 1.50 8.92
N GLN A 123 2.77 2.13 9.98
CA GLN A 123 3.06 1.69 11.36
C GLN A 123 1.98 0.73 11.89
N GLU A 124 0.77 0.81 11.33
CA GLU A 124 -0.40 0.06 11.75
C GLU A 124 -1.29 -0.26 10.54
N TRP A 125 -2.20 -1.22 10.69
CA TRP A 125 -3.18 -1.52 9.64
C TRP A 125 -4.10 -0.32 9.36
N GLY A 126 -4.10 0.12 8.10
CA GLY A 126 -4.86 1.29 7.66
C GLY A 126 -4.20 2.63 8.00
N ASP A 127 -2.92 2.63 8.37
CA ASP A 127 -2.09 3.84 8.35
C ASP A 127 -1.85 4.26 6.89
N GLU A 128 -2.79 5.03 6.35
CA GLU A 128 -2.77 5.46 4.96
C GLU A 128 -1.70 6.54 4.73
N ALA A 129 -1.01 6.43 3.59
CA ALA A 129 -0.04 7.43 3.20
C ALA A 129 -0.75 8.78 3.01
N ASN A 130 -0.17 9.83 3.60
CA ASN A 130 -0.72 11.17 3.48
C ASN A 130 -0.57 11.68 2.03
N MET A 131 -1.65 11.56 1.27
CA MET A 131 -1.70 11.93 -0.15
C MET A 131 -1.34 13.41 -0.39
N ASN A 132 -1.70 14.31 0.51
CA ASN A 132 -1.34 15.73 0.37
C ASN A 132 0.18 15.91 0.47
N LYS A 133 0.82 15.28 1.46
CA LYS A 133 2.29 15.32 1.59
C LYS A 133 2.99 14.67 0.40
N LEU A 134 2.44 13.57 -0.13
CA LEU A 134 2.98 12.92 -1.32
C LEU A 134 2.88 13.84 -2.55
N LEU A 135 1.72 14.46 -2.78
CA LEU A 135 1.52 15.40 -3.89
C LEU A 135 2.38 16.66 -3.76
N ASP A 136 2.55 17.18 -2.54
CA ASP A 136 3.46 18.29 -2.26
C ASP A 136 4.92 17.92 -2.55
N ALA A 137 5.32 16.68 -2.24
CA ALA A 137 6.65 16.18 -2.55
C ALA A 137 6.86 16.01 -4.06
N VAL A 138 5.84 15.52 -4.78
CA VAL A 138 5.84 15.41 -6.25
C VAL A 138 5.88 16.80 -6.90
N ALA A 139 5.17 17.79 -6.34
CA ALA A 139 5.17 19.15 -6.88
C ALA A 139 6.56 19.82 -6.86
N LYS A 140 7.43 19.39 -5.94
CA LYS A 140 8.81 19.87 -5.76
C LYS A 140 9.83 19.20 -6.67
N ILE A 141 9.44 18.16 -7.41
CA ILE A 141 10.21 17.57 -8.52
C ILE A 141 10.11 18.51 -9.73
#